data_AF-A0A7V3HBS9-F1
#
_entry.id   AF-A0A7V3HBS9-F1
#
_cell.length_a   1.000
_cell.length_b   1.000
_cell.length_c   1.000
_cell.angle_alpha   90.00
_cell.angle_beta   90.00
_cell.angle_gamma   90.00
#
_symmetry.space_group_name_H-M   'P 1'
#
loop_
_entity.id
_entity.type
_entity.pdbx_description
1 polymer ?
#
loop_
_entity_poly.entity_id
_entity_poly.type
_entity_poly.pdbx_seq_one_letter_code
_entity_poly.pdbx_strand_id
1 'polypeptide(L)'
;GLSLNRFSLSYGSDQYTKINPLFSSGNAKSAMGIDLGFIVKEENIDWGASIQNANEPDMGIKYSNKISRKIDLGMAFKNENLNFGGDLVFTGGDIKIKSGVEMPVLKKLMGRHMLLRAGFSVGSRDYRTLTAGFGYKDGFYRIDYSFVYPLSGISGTTGSHQFGLMFAWGEPRGPMVKVEKKEEVKEKIEAEGAGGGQAGPPAGITEPSKEDKIKASKLIREARALMQKGFYSEASEKLIEADKLLMSSDPYIKDFAEKMLIVKGIIPKADSEEARDALIRESVSKYAEKNTDAVLYITYAYQKWPKDKVLARLYTVVAKEFPETASTMRMLPGITIIDQLLQDALDYIRSNRFVQAIVTLQRVLNLEPNNIPALTRMGSAYWAMGKKDMARQYWQKVLKLEPNNKEVIQFIKQE
;
A
#
# COMPACT_ATOMS: atom_id res chain seq x y z
N GLY A 1 -3.11 -23.59 -17.16
CA GLY A 1 -4.37 -24.13 -16.62
C GLY A 1 -5.40 -24.15 -17.72
N LEU A 2 -6.09 -25.27 -17.89
CA LEU A 2 -7.22 -25.45 -18.81
C LEU A 2 -8.36 -26.02 -17.97
N SER A 3 -9.55 -25.43 -18.07
CA SER A 3 -10.79 -25.99 -17.49
C SER A 3 -11.86 -26.11 -18.56
N LEU A 4 -12.69 -27.14 -18.43
CA LEU A 4 -13.89 -27.33 -19.25
C LEU A 4 -15.10 -27.30 -18.32
N ASN A 5 -16.01 -26.37 -18.56
CA ASN A 5 -17.23 -26.22 -17.76
C ASN A 5 -18.43 -26.67 -18.58
N ARG A 6 -19.40 -27.34 -17.94
CA ARG A 6 -20.71 -27.62 -18.56
C ARG A 6 -21.76 -26.74 -17.90
N PHE A 7 -22.33 -25.83 -18.66
CA PHE A 7 -23.48 -25.04 -18.23
C PHE A 7 -24.77 -25.77 -18.58
N SER A 8 -25.75 -25.72 -17.68
CA SER A 8 -27.08 -26.25 -17.91
C SER A 8 -28.12 -25.29 -17.34
N LEU A 9 -29.13 -24.99 -18.13
CA LEU A 9 -30.30 -24.21 -17.73
C LEU A 9 -31.53 -25.04 -18.03
N SER A 10 -32.42 -25.19 -17.05
CA SER A 10 -33.66 -25.93 -17.19
C SER A 10 -34.80 -25.13 -16.56
N TYR A 11 -35.91 -25.03 -17.29
CA TYR A 11 -37.13 -24.42 -16.80
C TYR A 11 -38.12 -25.50 -16.38
N GLY A 12 -38.81 -25.27 -15.26
CA GLY A 12 -39.93 -26.12 -14.85
C GLY A 12 -41.03 -26.12 -15.91
N SER A 13 -41.79 -27.22 -16.03
CA SER A 13 -42.91 -27.31 -16.96
C SER A 13 -44.24 -27.24 -16.22
N ASP A 14 -45.04 -26.24 -16.57
CA ASP A 14 -46.42 -26.03 -16.15
C ASP A 14 -47.33 -25.80 -17.38
N GLN A 15 -48.60 -25.46 -17.16
CA GLN A 15 -49.55 -25.17 -18.25
C GLN A 15 -49.17 -23.93 -19.08
N TYR A 16 -48.46 -22.95 -18.49
CA TYR A 16 -48.06 -21.71 -19.15
C TYR A 16 -46.83 -21.88 -20.05
N THR A 17 -45.85 -22.67 -19.60
CA THR A 17 -44.64 -22.99 -20.39
C THR A 17 -44.96 -23.83 -21.64
N LYS A 18 -46.00 -24.67 -21.60
CA LYS A 18 -46.43 -25.48 -22.76
C LYS A 18 -47.00 -24.67 -23.92
N ILE A 19 -47.62 -23.52 -23.62
CA ILE A 19 -48.22 -22.65 -24.65
C ILE A 19 -47.29 -21.51 -25.07
N ASN A 20 -46.18 -21.28 -24.35
CA ASN A 20 -45.28 -20.18 -24.63
C ASN A 20 -44.29 -20.52 -25.78
N PRO A 21 -44.28 -19.73 -26.87
CA PRO A 21 -43.42 -19.98 -28.05
C PRO A 21 -41.92 -19.97 -27.77
N LEU A 22 -41.47 -19.45 -26.62
CA LEU A 22 -40.07 -19.47 -26.21
C LEU A 22 -39.55 -20.90 -25.98
N PHE A 23 -40.40 -21.80 -25.52
CA PHE A 23 -40.04 -23.18 -25.14
C PHE A 23 -40.37 -24.21 -26.23
N SER A 24 -40.74 -23.76 -27.44
CA SER A 24 -41.04 -24.64 -28.58
C SER A 24 -39.86 -25.53 -28.98
N SER A 25 -38.63 -25.06 -28.72
CA SER A 25 -37.38 -25.77 -29.03
C SER A 25 -36.83 -26.58 -27.86
N GLY A 26 -37.60 -26.70 -26.78
CA GLY A 26 -37.22 -27.38 -25.53
C GLY A 26 -37.27 -26.45 -24.31
N ASN A 27 -37.28 -27.05 -23.12
CA ASN A 27 -37.27 -26.35 -21.84
C ASN A 27 -35.89 -26.36 -21.15
N ALA A 28 -34.87 -26.90 -21.81
CA ALA A 28 -33.53 -26.99 -21.27
C ALA A 28 -32.47 -26.73 -22.35
N LYS A 29 -31.34 -26.15 -21.92
CA LYS A 29 -30.17 -25.88 -22.76
C LYS A 29 -28.91 -26.26 -21.99
N SER A 30 -27.93 -26.82 -22.69
CA SER A 30 -26.59 -26.98 -22.16
C SER A 30 -25.54 -26.55 -23.17
N ALA A 31 -24.43 -26.00 -22.68
CA ALA A 31 -23.28 -25.61 -23.49
C ALA A 31 -21.98 -25.87 -22.74
N MET A 32 -20.90 -26.06 -23.49
CA MET A 32 -19.57 -26.23 -22.91
C MET A 32 -18.81 -24.91 -22.93
N GLY A 33 -18.25 -24.51 -21.80
CA GLY A 33 -17.32 -23.40 -21.66
C GLY A 33 -15.87 -23.88 -21.58
N ILE A 34 -14.96 -23.08 -22.12
CA ILE A 34 -13.52 -23.31 -22.05
C ILE A 34 -12.90 -22.16 -21.26
N ASP A 35 -12.12 -22.49 -20.21
CA ASP A 35 -11.33 -21.52 -19.49
C ASP A 35 -9.84 -21.80 -19.66
N LEU A 36 -9.07 -20.73 -19.85
CA LEU A 36 -7.63 -20.76 -20.01
C LEU A 36 -7.01 -19.82 -18.98
N GLY A 37 -5.88 -20.20 -18.40
CA GLY A 37 -5.14 -19.30 -17.54
C GLY A 37 -3.71 -19.74 -17.31
N PHE A 38 -2.83 -18.78 -17.07
CA PHE A 38 -1.45 -19.02 -16.69
C PHE A 38 -1.02 -18.05 -15.59
N ILE A 39 -0.06 -18.49 -14.79
CA ILE A 39 0.57 -17.68 -13.75
C ILE A 39 2.07 -17.86 -13.93
N VAL A 40 2.79 -16.75 -14.00
CA VAL A 40 4.24 -16.69 -13.93
C VAL A 40 4.60 -16.29 -12.51
N LYS A 41 5.38 -17.13 -11.83
CA LYS A 41 5.80 -16.89 -10.46
C LYS A 41 7.28 -16.54 -10.40
N GLU A 42 7.59 -15.40 -9.79
CA GLU A 42 8.95 -14.99 -9.45
C GLU A 42 9.07 -14.87 -7.91
N GLU A 43 10.27 -14.53 -7.44
CA GLU A 43 10.59 -14.51 -6.01
C GLU A 43 9.68 -13.53 -5.24
N ASN A 44 9.54 -12.30 -5.74
CA ASN A 44 8.80 -11.22 -5.07
C ASN A 44 7.58 -10.73 -5.86
N ILE A 45 7.35 -11.22 -7.08
CA ILE A 45 6.22 -10.81 -7.91
C ILE A 45 5.62 -12.01 -8.65
N ASP A 46 4.29 -12.06 -8.72
CA ASP A 46 3.55 -13.01 -9.55
C ASP A 46 2.75 -12.22 -10.59
N TRP A 47 2.71 -12.75 -11.81
CA TRP A 47 1.88 -12.25 -12.90
C TRP A 47 0.88 -13.32 -13.30
N GLY A 48 -0.38 -12.96 -13.50
CA GLY A 48 -1.44 -13.88 -13.87
C GLY A 48 -2.27 -13.33 -15.01
N ALA A 49 -2.68 -14.21 -15.92
CA ALA A 49 -3.71 -13.90 -16.89
C ALA A 49 -4.66 -15.08 -17.02
N SER A 50 -5.96 -14.81 -17.10
CA SER A 50 -6.96 -15.82 -17.38
C SER A 50 -8.07 -15.30 -18.28
N ILE A 51 -8.65 -16.22 -19.05
CA ILE A 51 -9.80 -16.01 -19.90
C ILE A 51 -10.80 -17.10 -19.53
N GLN A 52 -11.90 -16.70 -18.91
CA GLN A 52 -13.04 -17.57 -18.62
C GLN A 52 -14.06 -17.44 -19.75
N ASN A 53 -14.74 -18.55 -20.08
CA ASN A 53 -15.69 -18.61 -21.18
C ASN A 53 -15.07 -18.14 -22.50
N ALA A 54 -13.85 -18.60 -22.83
CA ALA A 54 -13.10 -18.17 -24.00
C ALA A 54 -13.91 -18.32 -25.30
N ASN A 55 -14.74 -19.36 -25.37
CA ASN A 55 -15.62 -19.67 -26.50
C ASN A 55 -17.05 -19.05 -26.40
N GLU A 56 -17.35 -18.25 -25.37
CA GLU A 56 -18.64 -17.56 -25.17
C GLU A 56 -19.85 -18.49 -25.37
N PRO A 57 -20.03 -19.53 -24.52
CA PRO A 57 -21.05 -20.54 -24.70
C PRO A 57 -22.46 -19.94 -24.71
N ASP A 58 -23.28 -20.39 -25.65
CA ASP A 58 -24.65 -19.92 -25.84
C ASP A 58 -25.65 -20.75 -25.02
N MET A 59 -26.28 -20.09 -24.04
CA MET A 59 -27.31 -20.65 -23.17
C MET A 59 -28.73 -20.26 -23.59
N GLY A 60 -28.90 -19.75 -24.81
CA GLY A 60 -30.18 -19.46 -25.42
C GLY A 60 -31.01 -20.70 -25.75
N ILE A 61 -32.29 -20.70 -25.38
CA ILE A 61 -33.27 -21.73 -25.79
C ILE A 61 -33.74 -21.46 -27.23
N LYS A 62 -34.30 -20.27 -27.47
CA LYS A 62 -34.78 -19.85 -28.80
C LYS A 62 -33.95 -18.74 -29.41
N TYR A 63 -33.55 -17.77 -28.58
CA TYR A 63 -32.71 -16.64 -28.97
C TYR A 63 -31.34 -16.79 -28.32
N SER A 64 -30.27 -16.50 -29.07
CA SER A 64 -28.89 -16.56 -28.58
C SER A 64 -28.72 -15.74 -27.31
N ASN A 65 -28.21 -16.36 -26.26
CA ASN A 65 -27.85 -15.74 -25.00
C ASN A 65 -26.48 -16.25 -24.56
N LYS A 66 -25.43 -15.60 -25.05
CA LYS A 66 -24.05 -15.99 -24.78
C LYS A 66 -23.63 -15.56 -23.39
N ILE A 67 -22.98 -16.47 -22.66
CA ILE A 67 -22.27 -16.13 -21.43
C ILE A 67 -21.04 -15.30 -21.83
N SER A 68 -20.93 -14.09 -21.27
CA SER A 68 -19.85 -13.18 -21.61
C SER A 68 -18.48 -13.76 -21.26
N ARG A 69 -17.52 -13.56 -22.16
CA ARG A 69 -16.11 -13.79 -21.88
C ARG A 69 -15.66 -12.88 -20.74
N LYS A 70 -14.87 -13.43 -19.82
CA LYS A 70 -14.24 -12.69 -18.74
C LYS A 70 -12.73 -12.82 -18.83
N ILE A 71 -12.05 -11.69 -18.92
CA ILE A 71 -10.58 -11.63 -18.97
C ILE A 71 -10.10 -11.00 -17.67
N ASP A 72 -9.22 -11.70 -16.95
CA ASP A 72 -8.58 -11.20 -15.74
C ASP A 72 -7.07 -11.11 -15.97
N LEU A 73 -6.49 -9.93 -15.75
CA LEU A 73 -5.05 -9.69 -15.73
C LEU A 73 -4.65 -9.27 -14.33
N GLY A 74 -3.77 -10.02 -13.68
CA GLY A 74 -3.40 -9.85 -12.29
C GLY A 74 -1.90 -9.69 -12.08
N MET A 75 -1.54 -8.92 -11.07
CA MET A 75 -0.19 -8.89 -10.51
C MET A 75 -0.26 -8.98 -9.00
N ALA A 76 0.71 -9.66 -8.37
CA ALA A 76 0.82 -9.73 -6.94
C ALA A 76 2.28 -9.56 -6.49
N PHE A 77 2.52 -8.55 -5.66
CA PHE A 77 3.79 -8.36 -4.97
C PHE A 77 3.76 -9.14 -3.65
N LYS A 78 4.75 -10.00 -3.45
CA LYS A 78 4.84 -10.87 -2.29
C LYS A 78 6.02 -10.44 -1.43
N ASN A 79 5.78 -10.29 -0.14
CA ASN A 79 6.80 -10.05 0.86
C ASN A 79 6.45 -10.88 2.09
N GLU A 80 7.43 -11.24 2.93
CA GLU A 80 7.20 -12.09 4.08
C GLU A 80 6.12 -11.54 5.02
N ASN A 81 5.97 -10.22 5.11
CA ASN A 81 5.03 -9.53 6.01
C ASN A 81 3.76 -8.99 5.35
N LEU A 82 3.74 -8.86 4.03
CA LEU A 82 2.64 -8.22 3.31
C LEU A 82 2.62 -8.71 1.86
N ASN A 83 1.46 -9.15 1.42
CA ASN A 83 1.18 -9.41 0.01
C ASN A 83 0.24 -8.32 -0.50
N PHE A 84 0.56 -7.71 -1.63
CA PHE A 84 -0.30 -6.74 -2.32
C PHE A 84 -0.67 -7.29 -3.69
N GLY A 85 -1.94 -7.22 -4.06
CA GLY A 85 -2.46 -7.67 -5.34
C GLY A 85 -3.25 -6.59 -6.05
N GLY A 86 -3.22 -6.63 -7.38
CA GLY A 86 -4.04 -5.80 -8.25
C GLY A 86 -4.50 -6.59 -9.47
N ASP A 87 -5.78 -6.50 -9.79
CA ASP A 87 -6.40 -7.15 -10.96
C ASP A 87 -7.14 -6.13 -11.83
N LEU A 88 -7.00 -6.29 -13.14
CA LEU A 88 -7.82 -5.65 -14.17
C LEU A 88 -8.73 -6.70 -14.80
N VAL A 89 -10.05 -6.47 -14.72
CA VAL A 89 -11.07 -7.43 -15.10
C VAL A 89 -11.99 -6.85 -16.16
N PHE A 90 -12.12 -7.54 -17.28
CA PHE A 90 -13.02 -7.20 -18.38
C PHE A 90 -14.13 -8.23 -18.46
N THR A 91 -15.40 -7.81 -18.50
CA THR A 91 -16.54 -8.74 -18.64
C THR A 91 -17.70 -8.05 -19.36
N GLY A 92 -18.11 -8.55 -20.53
CA GLY A 92 -19.30 -8.07 -21.22
C GLY A 92 -19.34 -6.56 -21.51
N GLY A 93 -18.17 -5.94 -21.70
CA GLY A 93 -18.00 -4.49 -21.90
C GLY A 93 -17.74 -3.67 -20.62
N ASP A 94 -17.92 -4.26 -19.44
CA ASP A 94 -17.60 -3.61 -18.17
C ASP A 94 -16.12 -3.85 -17.80
N ILE A 95 -15.49 -2.83 -17.20
CA ILE A 95 -14.11 -2.89 -16.70
C ILE A 95 -14.16 -2.73 -15.18
N LYS A 96 -13.41 -3.57 -14.46
CA LYS A 96 -13.22 -3.46 -13.01
C LYS A 96 -11.74 -3.51 -12.67
N ILE A 97 -11.32 -2.63 -11.78
CA ILE A 97 -10.01 -2.62 -11.15
C ILE A 97 -10.21 -3.08 -9.71
N LYS A 98 -9.47 -4.11 -9.31
CA LYS A 98 -9.48 -4.63 -7.94
C LYS A 98 -8.09 -4.47 -7.36
N SER A 99 -8.01 -4.15 -6.08
CA SER A 99 -6.77 -4.13 -5.33
C SER A 99 -7.00 -4.73 -3.96
N GLY A 100 -6.01 -5.45 -3.45
CA GLY A 100 -6.09 -6.11 -2.15
C GLY A 100 -4.73 -6.19 -1.46
N VAL A 101 -4.78 -6.25 -0.15
CA VAL A 101 -3.64 -6.55 0.72
C VAL A 101 -3.97 -7.76 1.58
N GLU A 102 -2.99 -8.62 1.78
CA GLU A 102 -3.02 -9.71 2.73
C GLU A 102 -1.81 -9.59 3.65
N MET A 103 -2.04 -9.67 4.95
CA MET A 103 -0.99 -9.53 5.97
C MET A 103 -1.13 -10.63 7.02
N PRO A 104 -0.06 -11.36 7.38
CA PRO A 104 -0.13 -12.29 8.49
C PRO A 104 -0.05 -11.53 9.81
N VAL A 105 -0.90 -11.91 10.77
CA VAL A 105 -0.99 -11.26 12.08
C VAL A 105 -0.64 -12.25 13.19
N LEU A 106 -0.21 -11.73 14.34
CA LEU A 106 0.18 -12.53 15.52
C LEU A 106 1.29 -13.56 15.26
N LYS A 107 2.16 -13.31 14.28
CA LYS A 107 3.25 -14.20 13.87
C LYS A 107 4.10 -14.77 15.01
N LYS A 108 4.41 -13.95 16.00
CA LYS A 108 5.26 -14.33 17.14
C LYS A 108 4.57 -15.22 18.17
N LEU A 109 3.23 -15.30 18.14
CA LEU A 109 2.41 -16.02 19.12
C LEU A 109 1.76 -17.27 18.52
N MET A 110 1.35 -17.20 17.25
CA MET A 110 0.61 -18.27 16.56
C MET A 110 1.11 -18.49 15.13
N GLY A 111 2.40 -18.30 14.85
CA GLY A 111 2.97 -18.51 13.51
C GLY A 111 2.22 -17.77 12.41
N ARG A 112 2.26 -18.28 11.17
CA ARG A 112 1.49 -17.72 10.05
C ARG A 112 0.03 -18.22 9.96
N HIS A 113 -0.53 -18.71 11.07
CA HIS A 113 -1.88 -19.27 11.06
C HIS A 113 -2.95 -18.21 10.81
N MET A 114 -2.76 -16.95 11.22
CA MET A 114 -3.75 -15.89 11.02
C MET A 114 -3.36 -14.91 9.90
N LEU A 115 -4.31 -14.61 9.02
CA LEU A 115 -4.18 -13.69 7.90
C LEU A 115 -5.30 -12.64 7.97
N LEU A 116 -4.97 -11.36 7.86
CA LEU A 116 -5.94 -10.30 7.61
C LEU A 116 -5.90 -9.88 6.16
N ARG A 117 -7.07 -9.57 5.61
CA ARG A 117 -7.25 -9.13 4.23
C ARG A 117 -8.08 -7.86 4.18
N ALA A 118 -7.67 -6.95 3.33
CA ALA A 118 -8.47 -5.79 2.97
C ALA A 118 -8.39 -5.59 1.46
N GLY A 119 -9.47 -5.09 0.86
CA GLY A 119 -9.52 -4.88 -0.57
C GLY A 119 -10.48 -3.77 -0.94
N PHE A 120 -10.20 -3.15 -2.08
CA PHE A 120 -11.02 -2.12 -2.68
C PHE A 120 -11.17 -2.43 -4.16
N SER A 121 -12.36 -2.21 -4.71
CA SER A 121 -12.59 -2.42 -6.13
C SER A 121 -13.47 -1.33 -6.70
N VAL A 122 -13.13 -0.88 -7.90
CA VAL A 122 -13.87 0.13 -8.66
C VAL A 122 -14.10 -0.35 -10.09
N GLY A 123 -15.10 0.15 -10.78
CA GLY A 123 -15.35 -0.20 -12.16
C GLY A 123 -16.47 0.58 -12.81
N SER A 124 -16.80 0.16 -14.04
CA SER A 124 -17.92 0.69 -14.82
C SER A 124 -19.24 0.64 -14.06
N ARG A 125 -20.21 1.46 -14.49
CA ARG A 125 -21.58 1.51 -13.93
C ARG A 125 -21.59 1.81 -12.43
N ASP A 126 -20.74 2.76 -12.04
CA ASP A 126 -20.54 3.17 -10.66
C ASP A 126 -20.22 2.00 -9.72
N TYR A 127 -19.61 0.91 -10.18
CA TYR A 127 -19.25 -0.21 -9.30
C TYR A 127 -18.16 0.22 -8.33
N ARG A 128 -18.43 0.19 -7.01
CA ARG A 128 -17.43 0.43 -5.95
C ARG A 128 -17.71 -0.50 -4.77
N THR A 129 -16.68 -1.17 -4.28
CA THR A 129 -16.81 -2.10 -3.14
C THR A 129 -15.60 -2.03 -2.23
N LEU A 130 -15.85 -2.19 -0.93
CA LEU A 130 -14.84 -2.39 0.10
C LEU A 130 -14.94 -3.82 0.59
N THR A 131 -13.81 -4.49 0.81
CA THR A 131 -13.77 -5.84 1.37
C THR A 131 -12.81 -5.88 2.55
N ALA A 132 -13.19 -6.58 3.61
CA ALA A 132 -12.31 -6.89 4.73
C ALA A 132 -12.51 -8.37 5.10
N GLY A 133 -11.48 -9.05 5.56
CA GLY A 133 -11.60 -10.45 5.91
C GLY A 133 -10.47 -10.93 6.80
N PHE A 134 -10.68 -12.09 7.39
CA PHE A 134 -9.65 -12.81 8.12
C PHE A 134 -9.62 -14.26 7.64
N GLY A 135 -8.44 -14.86 7.72
CA GLY A 135 -8.22 -16.26 7.46
C GLY A 135 -7.47 -16.89 8.61
N TYR A 136 -7.82 -18.13 8.93
CA TYR A 136 -7.08 -18.99 9.82
C TYR A 136 -6.69 -20.26 9.05
N LYS A 137 -5.40 -20.60 8.99
CA LYS A 137 -4.89 -21.82 8.34
C LYS A 137 -4.07 -22.59 9.35
N ASP A 138 -4.43 -23.84 9.58
CA ASP A 138 -3.68 -24.74 10.46
C ASP A 138 -3.64 -26.14 9.85
N GLY A 139 -2.46 -26.55 9.39
CA GLY A 139 -2.23 -27.83 8.69
C GLY A 139 -3.23 -28.10 7.57
N PHE A 140 -4.11 -29.08 7.81
CA PHE A 140 -5.05 -29.63 6.83
C PHE A 140 -6.36 -28.86 6.71
N TYR A 141 -6.64 -27.86 7.55
CA TYR A 141 -7.87 -27.07 7.47
C TYR A 141 -7.60 -25.57 7.41
N ARG A 142 -8.50 -24.87 6.72
CA ARG A 142 -8.46 -23.41 6.57
C ARG A 142 -9.87 -22.85 6.69
N ILE A 143 -9.99 -21.79 7.46
CA ILE A 143 -11.22 -21.03 7.69
C ILE A 143 -10.98 -19.64 7.12
N ASP A 144 -11.88 -19.17 6.25
CA ASP A 144 -11.85 -17.81 5.74
C ASP A 144 -13.19 -17.14 6.00
N TYR A 145 -13.14 -15.89 6.42
CA TYR A 145 -14.29 -15.03 6.51
C TYR A 145 -14.00 -13.74 5.76
N SER A 146 -14.94 -13.31 4.91
CA SER A 146 -14.88 -12.03 4.23
C SER A 146 -16.20 -11.29 4.33
N PHE A 147 -16.09 -10.00 4.55
CA PHE A 147 -17.15 -9.02 4.53
C PHE A 147 -16.97 -8.13 3.30
N VAL A 148 -18.00 -8.05 2.47
CA VAL A 148 -18.02 -7.24 1.24
C VAL A 148 -19.10 -6.18 1.36
N TYR A 149 -18.68 -4.92 1.37
CA TYR A 149 -19.57 -3.78 1.49
C TYR A 149 -19.65 -3.01 0.16
N PRO A 150 -20.83 -2.94 -0.50
CA PRO A 150 -21.00 -2.13 -1.69
C PRO A 150 -21.06 -0.65 -1.30
N LEU A 151 -20.20 0.16 -1.90
CA LEU A 151 -20.14 1.61 -1.66
C LEU A 151 -21.05 2.40 -2.62
N SER A 152 -21.66 1.72 -3.59
CA SER A 152 -22.49 2.32 -4.63
C SER A 152 -23.38 1.26 -5.29
N GLY A 153 -24.47 1.71 -5.92
CA GLY A 153 -25.38 0.88 -6.70
C GLY A 153 -26.46 0.13 -5.90
N ILE A 154 -26.32 -0.02 -4.57
CA ILE A 154 -27.32 -0.66 -3.72
C ILE A 154 -27.44 0.10 -2.39
N SER A 155 -28.64 0.55 -2.05
CA SER A 155 -28.96 1.18 -0.75
C SER A 155 -29.69 0.20 0.18
N GLY A 156 -29.61 0.42 1.50
CA GLY A 156 -30.31 -0.41 2.50
C GLY A 156 -29.73 -1.81 2.72
N THR A 157 -28.51 -2.07 2.24
CA THR A 157 -27.80 -3.33 2.49
C THR A 157 -26.83 -3.20 3.66
N THR A 158 -26.72 -4.26 4.46
CA THR A 158 -25.70 -4.39 5.51
C THR A 158 -24.36 -4.89 4.96
N GLY A 159 -24.28 -5.16 3.65
CA GLY A 159 -23.17 -5.87 3.02
C GLY A 159 -23.37 -7.38 3.01
N SER A 160 -22.42 -8.08 2.40
CA SER A 160 -22.42 -9.53 2.26
C SER A 160 -21.36 -10.15 3.14
N HIS A 161 -21.75 -11.18 3.89
CA HIS A 161 -20.86 -12.00 4.70
C HIS A 161 -20.61 -13.32 3.99
N GLN A 162 -19.35 -13.70 3.86
CA GLN A 162 -18.96 -14.94 3.19
C GLN A 162 -18.07 -15.74 4.14
N PHE A 163 -18.36 -17.03 4.23
CA PHE A 163 -17.64 -17.95 5.10
C PHE A 163 -17.18 -19.14 4.26
N GLY A 164 -15.90 -19.47 4.37
CA GLY A 164 -15.25 -20.55 3.67
C GLY A 164 -14.58 -21.50 4.65
N LEU A 165 -14.79 -22.80 4.43
CA LEU A 165 -14.07 -23.86 5.08
C LEU A 165 -13.40 -24.71 4.01
N MET A 166 -12.11 -24.93 4.14
CA MET A 166 -11.33 -25.79 3.26
C MET A 166 -10.66 -26.87 4.09
N PHE A 167 -10.74 -28.10 3.59
CA PHE A 167 -9.99 -29.24 4.10
C PHE A 167 -9.11 -29.77 2.98
N ALA A 168 -7.82 -29.91 3.25
CA ALA A 168 -6.83 -30.44 2.31
C ALA A 168 -6.31 -31.78 2.83
N TRP A 169 -6.28 -32.81 1.98
CA TRP A 169 -5.78 -34.13 2.32
C TRP A 169 -4.77 -34.61 1.27
N GLY A 170 -3.82 -35.43 1.69
CA GLY A 170 -2.72 -35.93 0.86
C GLY A 170 -1.45 -35.09 0.95
N GLU A 171 -0.34 -35.62 0.45
CA GLU A 171 0.92 -34.87 0.41
C GLU A 171 0.78 -33.69 -0.56
N PRO A 172 1.18 -32.46 -0.16
CA PRO A 172 1.22 -31.36 -1.09
C PRO A 172 2.17 -31.75 -2.25
N ARG A 173 1.79 -31.44 -3.49
CA ARG A 173 2.59 -31.74 -4.70
C ARG A 173 2.81 -30.45 -5.49
N GLY A 174 4.05 -30.22 -5.91
CA GLY A 174 4.46 -29.05 -6.70
C GLY A 174 5.54 -28.19 -6.01
N PRO A 175 5.98 -27.09 -6.65
CA PRO A 175 7.06 -26.23 -6.12
C PRO A 175 6.74 -25.57 -4.77
N MET A 176 5.46 -25.52 -4.36
CA MET A 176 5.03 -25.02 -3.05
C MET A 176 5.46 -25.93 -1.88
N VAL A 177 5.69 -27.23 -2.12
CA VAL A 177 6.15 -28.18 -1.11
C VAL A 177 7.57 -27.87 -0.63
N LYS A 178 8.42 -27.34 -1.52
CA LYS A 178 9.80 -26.98 -1.17
C LYS A 178 9.88 -25.72 -0.31
N VAL A 179 8.86 -24.86 -0.39
CA VAL A 179 8.75 -23.62 0.39
C VAL A 179 8.07 -23.92 1.73
N GLU A 180 6.95 -24.64 1.73
CA GLU A 180 6.25 -25.06 2.96
C GLU A 180 7.11 -26.01 3.80
N LYS A 181 7.83 -27.00 3.23
CA LYS A 181 8.77 -27.82 4.01
C LYS A 181 9.98 -27.03 4.55
N LYS A 182 10.40 -25.93 3.91
CA LYS A 182 11.45 -25.04 4.44
C LYS A 182 10.94 -24.17 5.58
N GLU A 183 9.69 -23.74 5.50
CA GLU A 183 9.03 -22.93 6.53
C GLU A 183 8.58 -23.77 7.73
N GLU A 184 8.04 -24.98 7.53
CA GLU A 184 7.71 -25.93 8.62
C GLU A 184 8.96 -26.47 9.32
N VAL A 185 10.07 -26.68 8.60
CA VAL A 185 11.36 -27.02 9.23
C VAL A 185 11.90 -25.82 10.02
N LYS A 186 11.71 -24.58 9.55
CA LYS A 186 12.02 -23.36 10.32
C LYS A 186 11.16 -23.23 11.59
N GLU A 187 9.85 -23.41 11.48
CA GLU A 187 8.91 -23.31 12.63
C GLU A 187 9.09 -24.47 13.62
N LYS A 188 9.40 -25.70 13.18
CA LYS A 188 9.75 -26.81 14.09
C LYS A 188 11.08 -26.60 14.82
N ILE A 189 12.07 -26.02 14.15
CA ILE A 189 13.35 -25.63 14.78
C ILE A 189 13.13 -24.51 15.81
N GLU A 190 12.23 -23.56 15.53
CA GLU A 190 11.85 -22.49 16.47
C GLU A 190 11.02 -23.00 17.67
N ALA A 191 10.20 -24.03 17.49
CA ALA A 191 9.39 -24.64 18.55
C ALA A 191 10.17 -25.64 19.43
N GLU A 192 11.08 -26.43 18.86
CA GLU A 192 11.90 -27.40 19.60
C GLU A 192 13.07 -26.73 20.36
N GLY A 193 13.46 -25.51 19.98
CA GLY A 193 14.44 -24.70 20.72
C GLY A 193 13.98 -24.18 22.10
N ALA A 194 12.72 -24.44 22.49
CA ALA A 194 12.15 -24.02 23.78
C ALA A 194 12.24 -25.07 24.91
N GLY A 195 12.73 -26.28 24.64
CA GLY A 195 12.90 -27.34 25.65
C GLY A 195 14.37 -27.74 25.79
N GLY A 196 14.98 -27.41 26.94
CA GLY A 196 16.41 -27.59 27.17
C GLY A 196 16.93 -29.03 27.11
N GLY A 197 18.17 -29.18 26.64
CA GLY A 197 18.96 -30.41 26.73
C GLY A 197 20.28 -30.28 25.96
N GLN A 198 21.40 -30.37 26.68
CA GLN A 198 22.76 -30.18 26.19
C GLN A 198 23.15 -31.13 25.04
N ALA A 199 23.56 -30.57 23.90
CA ALA A 199 24.58 -31.13 23.01
C ALA A 199 25.20 -29.96 22.22
N GLY A 200 26.52 -29.82 22.29
CA GLY A 200 27.24 -28.66 21.72
C GLY A 200 27.04 -28.52 20.21
N PRO A 201 26.92 -27.30 19.67
CA PRO A 201 26.67 -27.12 18.25
C PRO A 201 27.97 -27.29 17.43
N PRO A 202 27.88 -27.86 16.21
CA PRO A 202 28.97 -27.76 15.26
C PRO A 202 29.16 -26.29 14.86
N ALA A 203 30.41 -25.91 14.64
CA ALA A 203 30.80 -24.53 14.37
C ALA A 203 30.13 -23.98 13.09
N GLY A 204 29.56 -22.77 13.21
CA GLY A 204 29.41 -21.85 12.08
C GLY A 204 27.98 -21.48 11.67
N ILE A 205 27.25 -20.77 12.54
CA ILE A 205 26.57 -19.47 12.32
C ILE A 205 26.17 -19.05 13.74
N THR A 206 26.97 -18.20 14.38
CA THR A 206 26.64 -17.70 15.72
C THR A 206 25.53 -16.67 15.57
N GLU A 207 24.42 -16.80 16.28
CA GLU A 207 23.46 -15.70 16.40
C GLU A 207 24.02 -14.60 17.32
N PRO A 208 23.66 -13.32 17.12
CA PRO A 208 24.06 -12.24 18.01
C PRO A 208 23.62 -12.52 19.45
N SER A 209 24.54 -12.36 20.41
CA SER A 209 24.23 -12.60 21.81
C SER A 209 23.14 -11.64 22.32
N LYS A 210 22.43 -12.01 23.40
CA LYS A 210 21.43 -11.12 24.02
C LYS A 210 22.05 -9.79 24.46
N GLU A 211 23.29 -9.80 24.93
CA GLU A 211 24.03 -8.59 25.30
C GLU A 211 24.35 -7.72 24.08
N ASP A 212 24.74 -8.33 22.95
CA ASP A 212 25.02 -7.61 21.71
C ASP A 212 23.76 -6.97 21.13
N LYS A 213 22.62 -7.67 21.20
CA LYS A 213 21.31 -7.10 20.81
C LYS A 213 20.94 -5.88 21.67
N ILE A 214 21.20 -5.93 22.99
CA ILE A 214 20.95 -4.79 23.89
C ILE A 214 21.89 -3.62 23.56
N LYS A 215 23.20 -3.88 23.39
CA LYS A 215 24.17 -2.85 23.00
C LYS A 215 23.82 -2.23 21.65
N ALA A 216 23.50 -3.05 20.65
CA ALA A 216 23.06 -2.57 19.33
C ALA A 216 21.81 -1.69 19.44
N SER A 217 20.80 -2.07 20.22
CA SER A 217 19.59 -1.25 20.40
C SER A 217 19.89 0.13 21.00
N LYS A 218 20.86 0.21 21.92
CA LYS A 218 21.32 1.48 22.51
C LYS A 218 22.02 2.34 21.46
N LEU A 219 22.94 1.75 20.68
CA LEU A 219 23.65 2.43 19.60
C LEU A 219 22.70 2.95 18.52
N ILE A 220 21.69 2.18 18.14
CA ILE A 220 20.67 2.60 17.15
C ILE A 220 19.89 3.80 17.67
N ARG A 221 19.53 3.82 18.96
CA ARG A 221 18.84 4.95 19.59
C ARG A 221 19.72 6.20 19.62
N GLU A 222 20.99 6.05 19.98
CA GLU A 222 21.97 7.15 19.95
C GLU A 222 22.17 7.68 18.54
N ALA A 223 22.29 6.80 17.54
CA ALA A 223 22.42 7.17 16.13
C ALA A 223 21.23 7.99 15.63
N ARG A 224 19.99 7.60 15.98
CA ARG A 224 18.79 8.37 15.63
C ARG A 224 18.80 9.77 16.26
N ALA A 225 19.22 9.88 17.52
CA ALA A 225 19.32 11.17 18.20
C ALA A 225 20.39 12.07 17.56
N LEU A 226 21.54 11.50 17.17
CA LEU A 226 22.60 12.21 16.45
C LEU A 226 22.14 12.65 15.05
N MET A 227 21.45 11.78 14.32
CA MET A 227 20.87 12.09 13.01
C MET A 227 19.87 13.25 13.09
N GLN A 228 18.98 13.25 14.08
CA GLN A 228 18.03 14.35 14.32
C GLN A 228 18.72 15.68 14.65
N LYS A 229 19.93 15.63 15.21
CA LYS A 229 20.78 16.80 15.46
C LYS A 229 21.69 17.15 14.28
N GLY A 230 21.70 16.36 13.21
CA GLY A 230 22.51 16.58 12.01
C GLY A 230 23.94 16.03 12.08
N PHE A 231 24.29 15.22 13.07
CA PHE A 231 25.63 14.60 13.20
C PHE A 231 25.68 13.25 12.47
N TYR A 232 25.70 13.28 11.13
CA TYR A 232 25.60 12.07 10.30
C TYR A 232 26.83 11.17 10.33
N SER A 233 28.04 11.76 10.48
CA SER A 233 29.26 10.98 10.65
C SER A 233 29.21 10.07 11.88
N GLU A 234 28.84 10.65 13.02
CA GLU A 234 28.74 9.92 14.30
C GLU A 234 27.57 8.93 14.28
N ALA A 235 26.43 9.33 13.71
CA ALA A 235 25.28 8.43 13.53
C ALA A 235 25.63 7.21 12.67
N SER A 236 26.34 7.41 11.56
CA SER A 236 26.80 6.34 10.67
C SER A 236 27.74 5.37 11.37
N GLU A 237 28.70 5.87 12.17
CA GLU A 237 29.62 5.02 12.93
C GLU A 237 28.89 4.15 13.95
N LYS A 238 27.94 4.72 14.68
CA LYS A 238 27.10 4.00 15.64
C LYS A 238 26.23 2.93 14.97
N LEU A 239 25.73 3.18 13.76
CA LEU A 239 24.95 2.20 13.00
C LEU A 239 25.81 1.07 12.44
N ILE A 240 27.02 1.36 11.98
CA ILE A 240 27.97 0.32 11.53
C ILE A 240 28.38 -0.57 12.71
N GLU A 241 28.64 0.02 13.87
CA GLU A 241 28.93 -0.73 15.10
C GLU A 241 27.73 -1.61 15.52
N ALA A 242 26.52 -1.07 15.47
CA ALA A 242 25.29 -1.81 15.75
C ALA A 242 25.07 -2.96 14.76
N ASP A 243 25.25 -2.73 13.46
CA ASP A 243 25.11 -3.77 12.42
C ASP A 243 26.12 -4.90 12.61
N LYS A 244 27.37 -4.55 12.95
CA LYS A 244 28.43 -5.52 13.27
C LYS A 244 28.09 -6.38 14.49
N LEU A 245 27.56 -5.77 15.55
CA LEU A 245 27.09 -6.51 16.74
C LEU A 245 25.93 -7.44 16.42
N LEU A 246 25.07 -7.04 15.48
CA LEU A 246 23.98 -7.86 14.95
C LEU A 246 24.44 -8.82 13.84
N MET A 247 25.74 -8.90 13.56
CA MET A 247 26.31 -9.79 12.54
C MET A 247 25.66 -9.61 11.16
N SER A 248 25.23 -8.39 10.84
CA SER A 248 24.48 -8.04 9.63
C SER A 248 23.22 -8.89 9.40
N SER A 249 22.62 -9.41 10.47
CA SER A 249 21.44 -10.27 10.40
C SER A 249 20.12 -9.50 10.26
N ASP A 250 20.09 -8.21 10.61
CA ASP A 250 18.90 -7.34 10.53
C ASP A 250 18.95 -6.47 9.27
N PRO A 251 18.12 -6.77 8.24
CA PRO A 251 18.12 -6.02 6.99
C PRO A 251 17.74 -4.54 7.15
N TYR A 252 16.96 -4.19 8.18
CA TYR A 252 16.56 -2.80 8.41
C TYR A 252 17.72 -1.98 8.97
N ILE A 253 18.50 -2.55 9.89
CA ILE A 253 19.69 -1.88 10.44
C ILE A 253 20.78 -1.77 9.39
N LYS A 254 20.95 -2.82 8.58
CA LYS A 254 21.86 -2.78 7.44
C LYS A 254 21.49 -1.68 6.43
N ASP A 255 20.22 -1.62 6.00
CA ASP A 255 19.72 -0.55 5.11
C ASP A 255 19.94 0.84 5.71
N PHE A 256 19.67 1.00 7.01
CA PHE A 256 19.88 2.27 7.70
C PHE A 256 21.36 2.67 7.77
N ALA A 257 22.25 1.72 8.07
CA ALA A 257 23.69 1.94 8.09
C ALA A 257 24.24 2.31 6.71
N GLU A 258 23.83 1.60 5.66
CA GLU A 258 24.20 1.88 4.27
C GLU A 258 23.73 3.28 3.83
N LYS A 259 22.49 3.65 4.17
CA LYS A 259 21.97 5.00 3.89
C LYS A 259 22.74 6.08 4.61
N MET A 260 23.03 5.90 5.90
CA MET A 260 23.81 6.88 6.65
C MET A 260 25.26 6.96 6.17
N LEU A 261 25.83 5.88 5.65
CA LEU A 261 27.16 5.90 5.04
C LEU A 261 27.18 6.76 3.77
N ILE A 262 26.15 6.64 2.92
CA ILE A 262 25.99 7.50 1.73
C ILE A 262 25.81 8.96 2.14
N VAL A 263 24.93 9.23 3.12
CA VAL A 263 24.69 10.59 3.62
C VAL A 263 25.97 11.18 4.20
N LYS A 264 26.71 10.46 5.04
CA LYS A 264 28.01 10.86 5.59
C LYS A 264 28.99 11.28 4.50
N GLY A 265 29.05 10.53 3.39
CA GLY A 265 29.92 10.84 2.26
C GLY A 265 29.55 12.12 1.48
N ILE A 266 28.29 12.57 1.59
CA ILE A 266 27.79 13.79 0.94
C ILE A 266 27.85 14.97 1.90
N ILE A 267 27.33 14.78 3.10
CA ILE A 267 27.25 15.76 4.16
C ILE A 267 27.52 15.06 5.51
N PRO A 268 28.72 15.22 6.09
CA PRO A 268 29.06 14.59 7.36
C PRO A 268 28.33 15.23 8.55
N LYS A 269 27.96 16.51 8.41
CA LYS A 269 27.39 17.32 9.50
C LYS A 269 26.47 18.42 8.97
N ALA A 270 25.31 18.60 9.59
CA ALA A 270 24.29 19.62 9.29
C ALA A 270 23.59 20.08 10.60
N ASP A 271 24.34 20.64 11.54
CA ASP A 271 23.87 21.01 12.89
C ASP A 271 23.47 22.49 13.02
N SER A 272 23.57 23.28 11.95
CA SER A 272 23.20 24.71 12.00
C SER A 272 21.70 24.91 12.25
N GLU A 273 21.34 26.00 12.92
CA GLU A 273 19.96 26.45 13.09
C GLU A 273 19.37 27.06 11.81
N GLU A 274 20.20 27.25 10.78
CA GLU A 274 19.76 27.77 9.48
C GLU A 274 18.71 26.87 8.83
N ALA A 275 17.78 27.51 8.10
CA ALA A 275 16.70 26.82 7.40
C ALA A 275 17.21 25.74 6.43
N ARG A 276 18.38 25.94 5.84
CA ARG A 276 19.04 24.96 4.95
C ARG A 276 19.29 23.63 5.66
N ASP A 277 19.97 23.68 6.80
CA ASP A 277 20.37 22.49 7.54
C ASP A 277 19.16 21.83 8.22
N ALA A 278 18.18 22.63 8.67
CA ALA A 278 16.90 22.11 9.15
C ALA A 278 16.19 21.26 8.08
N LEU A 279 16.10 21.73 6.84
CA LEU A 279 15.50 20.98 5.73
C LEU A 279 16.29 19.73 5.36
N ILE A 280 17.62 19.78 5.46
CA ILE A 280 18.47 18.59 5.27
C ILE A 280 18.19 17.55 6.36
N ARG A 281 18.11 17.96 7.64
CA ARG A 281 17.80 17.06 8.76
C ARG A 281 16.45 16.38 8.58
N GLU A 282 15.42 17.12 8.21
CA GLU A 282 14.11 16.55 7.91
C GLU A 282 14.17 15.59 6.73
N SER A 283 14.80 15.97 5.62
CA SER A 283 14.92 15.10 4.44
C SER A 283 15.68 13.80 4.76
N VAL A 284 16.83 13.89 5.44
CA VAL A 284 17.64 12.73 5.81
C VAL A 284 16.90 11.82 6.79
N SER A 285 16.18 12.37 7.76
CA SER A 285 15.36 11.58 8.68
C SER A 285 14.27 10.81 7.92
N LYS A 286 13.57 11.47 6.99
CA LYS A 286 12.55 10.83 6.15
C LYS A 286 13.14 9.80 5.21
N TYR A 287 14.34 10.05 4.67
CA TYR A 287 15.07 9.12 3.81
C TYR A 287 15.44 7.83 4.56
N ALA A 288 15.93 7.96 5.80
CA ALA A 288 16.21 6.84 6.68
C ALA A 288 14.94 6.03 7.04
N GLU A 289 13.80 6.72 7.18
CA GLU A 289 12.49 6.12 7.47
C GLU A 289 11.79 5.52 6.24
N LYS A 290 12.40 5.57 5.05
CA LYS A 290 11.77 5.19 3.76
C LYS A 290 10.48 5.98 3.46
N ASN A 291 10.39 7.20 3.95
CA ASN A 291 9.26 8.10 3.72
C ASN A 291 9.51 8.97 2.48
N THR A 292 8.57 8.96 1.54
CA THR A 292 8.67 9.68 0.27
C THR A 292 8.69 11.20 0.41
N ASP A 293 8.24 11.75 1.56
CA ASP A 293 8.37 13.18 1.87
C ASP A 293 9.86 13.62 1.91
N ALA A 294 10.81 12.69 2.04
CA ALA A 294 12.23 12.99 1.89
C ALA A 294 12.53 13.75 0.58
N VAL A 295 11.86 13.36 -0.51
CA VAL A 295 11.95 13.99 -1.84
C VAL A 295 11.40 15.41 -1.79
N LEU A 296 10.29 15.64 -1.10
CA LEU A 296 9.69 16.97 -0.96
C LEU A 296 10.66 17.93 -0.27
N TYR A 297 11.18 17.55 0.90
CA TYR A 297 12.09 18.42 1.67
C TYR A 297 13.37 18.73 0.91
N ILE A 298 13.99 17.74 0.24
CA ILE A 298 15.23 17.99 -0.50
C ILE A 298 14.99 18.78 -1.79
N THR A 299 13.85 18.57 -2.45
CA THR A 299 13.46 19.37 -3.63
C THR A 299 13.25 20.82 -3.26
N TYR A 300 12.51 21.08 -2.16
CA TYR A 300 12.30 22.44 -1.67
C TYR A 300 13.61 23.12 -1.25
N ALA A 301 14.48 22.41 -0.52
CA ALA A 301 15.80 22.92 -0.17
C ALA A 301 16.63 23.25 -1.41
N TYR A 302 16.69 22.36 -2.39
CA TYR A 302 17.44 22.60 -3.61
C TYR A 302 16.87 23.77 -4.43
N GLN A 303 15.55 23.97 -4.47
CA GLN A 303 14.93 25.14 -5.10
C GLN A 303 15.30 26.45 -4.40
N LYS A 304 15.42 26.45 -3.06
CA LYS A 304 15.84 27.63 -2.28
C LYS A 304 17.33 27.95 -2.47
N TRP A 305 18.19 26.93 -2.56
CA TRP A 305 19.64 27.07 -2.74
C TRP A 305 20.14 26.31 -3.98
N PRO A 306 19.79 26.76 -5.20
CA PRO A 306 20.05 25.99 -6.44
C PRO A 306 21.53 25.86 -6.80
N LYS A 307 22.40 26.71 -6.23
CA LYS A 307 23.86 26.64 -6.45
C LYS A 307 24.56 25.68 -5.47
N ASP A 308 23.82 25.10 -4.53
CA ASP A 308 24.37 24.22 -3.51
C ASP A 308 24.62 22.80 -4.05
N LYS A 309 25.90 22.48 -4.21
CA LYS A 309 26.32 21.17 -4.73
C LYS A 309 25.99 20.01 -3.78
N VAL A 310 25.90 20.26 -2.47
CA VAL A 310 25.58 19.24 -1.48
C VAL A 310 24.10 18.86 -1.60
N LEU A 311 23.22 19.86 -1.69
CA LEU A 311 21.79 19.62 -1.93
C LEU A 311 21.54 18.92 -3.27
N ALA A 312 22.26 19.28 -4.33
CA ALA A 312 22.16 18.62 -5.63
C ALA A 312 22.51 17.11 -5.56
N ARG A 313 23.59 16.78 -4.86
CA ARG A 313 24.02 15.38 -4.66
C ARG A 313 23.03 14.62 -3.78
N LEU A 314 22.58 15.23 -2.69
CA LEU A 314 21.62 14.61 -1.78
C LEU A 314 20.26 14.40 -2.48
N TYR A 315 19.80 15.36 -3.28
CA TYR A 315 18.62 15.20 -4.14
C TYR A 315 18.78 14.00 -5.06
N THR A 316 19.94 13.84 -5.72
CA THR A 316 20.17 12.74 -6.65
C THR A 316 20.07 11.38 -5.96
N VAL A 317 20.64 11.25 -4.76
CA VAL A 317 20.55 10.01 -3.96
C VAL A 317 19.11 9.73 -3.53
N VAL A 318 18.43 10.72 -2.96
CA VAL A 318 17.06 10.55 -2.45
C VAL A 318 16.07 10.29 -3.61
N ALA A 319 16.21 11.00 -4.73
CA ALA A 319 15.36 10.83 -5.91
C ALA A 319 15.56 9.46 -6.58
N LYS A 320 16.78 8.91 -6.54
CA LYS A 320 17.06 7.56 -7.06
C LYS A 320 16.34 6.47 -6.27
N GLU A 321 16.23 6.62 -4.95
CA GLU A 321 15.49 5.69 -4.08
C GLU A 321 13.97 5.78 -4.30
N PHE A 322 13.45 6.98 -4.62
CA PHE A 322 12.02 7.23 -4.78
C PHE A 322 11.67 7.78 -6.18
N PRO A 323 11.89 7.00 -7.26
CA PRO A 323 11.79 7.50 -8.64
C PRO A 323 10.39 8.01 -8.99
N GLU A 324 9.33 7.34 -8.53
CA GLU A 324 7.93 7.73 -8.78
C GLU A 324 7.55 9.03 -8.07
N THR A 325 8.07 9.26 -6.87
CA THR A 325 7.81 10.51 -6.15
C THR A 325 8.59 11.65 -6.77
N ALA A 326 9.85 11.42 -7.12
CA ALA A 326 10.68 12.42 -7.80
C ALA A 326 10.16 12.81 -9.19
N SER A 327 9.57 11.86 -9.93
CA SER A 327 8.93 12.13 -11.22
C SER A 327 7.67 12.99 -11.07
N THR A 328 6.88 12.76 -10.01
CA THR A 328 5.67 13.53 -9.70
C THR A 328 6.00 14.93 -9.19
N MET A 329 6.98 15.04 -8.28
CA MET A 329 7.47 16.30 -7.71
C MET A 329 8.56 16.95 -8.59
N ARG A 330 8.41 16.84 -9.92
CA ARG A 330 9.43 17.30 -10.85
C ARG A 330 9.62 18.81 -10.72
N MET A 331 10.88 19.23 -10.67
CA MET A 331 11.24 20.65 -10.73
C MET A 331 10.89 21.23 -12.11
N LEU A 332 9.86 22.05 -12.17
CA LEU A 332 9.47 22.78 -13.36
C LEU A 332 10.12 24.18 -13.35
N PRO A 333 10.73 24.64 -14.45
CA PRO A 333 11.30 25.99 -14.52
C PRO A 333 10.25 27.05 -14.19
N GLY A 334 10.56 27.93 -13.23
CA GLY A 334 9.68 29.03 -12.84
C GLY A 334 8.49 28.66 -11.96
N ILE A 335 8.33 27.39 -11.55
CA ILE A 335 7.26 26.95 -10.63
C ILE A 335 7.91 26.27 -9.43
N THR A 336 7.59 26.73 -8.22
CA THR A 336 8.11 26.10 -7.00
C THR A 336 7.29 24.86 -6.65
N ILE A 337 7.87 23.95 -5.86
CA ILE A 337 7.12 22.79 -5.35
C ILE A 337 5.94 23.23 -4.46
N ILE A 338 6.07 24.38 -3.80
CA ILE A 338 4.97 24.98 -3.02
C ILE A 338 3.82 25.39 -3.93
N ASP A 339 4.11 26.04 -5.05
CA ASP A 339 3.08 26.42 -6.03
C ASP A 339 2.35 25.20 -6.58
N GLN A 340 3.09 24.14 -6.92
CA GLN A 340 2.52 22.87 -7.38
C GLN A 340 1.59 22.26 -6.32
N LEU A 341 2.06 22.13 -5.07
CA LEU A 341 1.25 21.57 -3.98
C LEU A 341 0.01 22.43 -3.68
N LEU A 342 0.14 23.75 -3.76
CA LEU A 342 -1.00 24.65 -3.62
C LEU A 342 -2.03 24.39 -4.73
N GLN A 343 -1.62 24.30 -5.99
CA GLN A 343 -2.53 24.00 -7.11
C GLN A 343 -3.19 22.64 -6.95
N ASP A 344 -2.43 21.59 -6.62
CA ASP A 344 -2.96 20.25 -6.35
C ASP A 344 -4.04 20.31 -5.25
N ALA A 345 -3.78 21.03 -4.16
CA ALA A 345 -4.74 21.20 -3.08
C ALA A 345 -6.03 21.91 -3.54
N LEU A 346 -5.92 22.92 -4.41
CA LEU A 346 -7.09 23.61 -4.95
C LEU A 346 -7.91 22.71 -5.85
N ASP A 347 -7.26 21.90 -6.69
CA ASP A 347 -7.95 20.94 -7.55
C ASP A 347 -8.63 19.84 -6.74
N TYR A 348 -8.02 19.40 -5.64
CA TYR A 348 -8.67 18.53 -4.65
C TYR A 348 -9.91 19.19 -4.04
N ILE A 349 -9.84 20.46 -3.61
CA ILE A 349 -10.99 21.20 -3.07
C ILE A 349 -12.12 21.29 -4.10
N ARG A 350 -11.81 21.70 -5.34
CA ARG A 350 -12.78 21.82 -6.44
C ARG A 350 -13.46 20.49 -6.79
N SER A 351 -12.75 19.39 -6.57
CA SER A 351 -13.25 18.03 -6.81
C SER A 351 -13.95 17.42 -5.58
N ASN A 352 -14.24 18.19 -4.52
CA ASN A 352 -14.77 17.73 -3.24
C ASN A 352 -13.91 16.66 -2.52
N ARG A 353 -12.61 16.60 -2.83
CA ARG A 353 -11.64 15.66 -2.22
C ARG A 353 -10.89 16.32 -1.05
N PHE A 354 -11.64 16.77 -0.05
CA PHE A 354 -11.12 17.62 1.02
C PHE A 354 -10.02 16.99 1.88
N VAL A 355 -10.06 15.67 2.12
CA VAL A 355 -9.02 14.98 2.88
C VAL A 355 -7.66 15.06 2.17
N GLN A 356 -7.64 14.85 0.86
CA GLN A 356 -6.40 14.96 0.07
C GLN A 356 -5.90 16.40 0.05
N ALA A 357 -6.80 17.39 -0.09
CA ALA A 357 -6.44 18.79 0.00
C ALA A 357 -5.77 19.11 1.35
N ILE A 358 -6.36 18.67 2.47
CA ILE A 358 -5.81 18.90 3.82
C ILE A 358 -4.41 18.29 3.97
N VAL A 359 -4.20 17.05 3.51
CA VAL A 359 -2.88 16.39 3.57
C VAL A 359 -1.84 17.16 2.73
N THR A 360 -2.22 17.58 1.52
CA THR A 360 -1.33 18.38 0.64
C THR A 360 -1.02 19.76 1.23
N LEU A 361 -2.01 20.43 1.81
CA LEU A 361 -1.83 21.72 2.47
C LEU A 361 -0.97 21.60 3.72
N GLN A 362 -1.10 20.50 4.47
CA GLN A 362 -0.25 20.24 5.63
C GLN A 362 1.22 20.11 5.22
N ARG A 363 1.52 19.49 4.07
CA ARG A 363 2.88 19.44 3.51
C ARG A 363 3.43 20.84 3.22
N VAL A 364 2.61 21.73 2.63
CA VAL A 364 3.00 23.14 2.42
C VAL A 364 3.28 23.82 3.75
N LEU A 365 2.40 23.66 4.74
CA LEU A 365 2.55 24.31 6.06
C LEU A 365 3.72 23.73 6.89
N ASN A 366 4.14 22.49 6.63
CA ASN A 366 5.34 21.93 7.25
C ASN A 366 6.62 22.59 6.70
N LEU A 367 6.62 23.02 5.44
CA LEU A 367 7.74 23.74 4.81
C LEU A 367 7.67 25.25 5.07
N GLU A 368 6.47 25.80 5.02
CA GLU A 368 6.16 27.23 5.17
C GLU A 368 4.98 27.41 6.14
N PRO A 369 5.23 27.43 7.47
CA PRO A 369 4.17 27.50 8.48
C PRO A 369 3.25 28.71 8.38
N ASN A 370 3.73 29.80 7.78
CA ASN A 370 3.01 31.06 7.60
C ASN A 370 2.54 31.28 6.15
N ASN A 371 2.47 30.24 5.32
CA ASN A 371 2.01 30.36 3.93
C ASN A 371 0.52 30.73 3.88
N ILE A 372 0.24 31.98 3.51
CA ILE A 372 -1.12 32.54 3.49
C ILE A 372 -2.07 31.73 2.59
N PRO A 373 -1.73 31.43 1.31
CA PRO A 373 -2.59 30.59 0.48
C PRO A 373 -2.91 29.23 1.10
N ALA A 374 -1.95 28.57 1.73
CA ALA A 374 -2.16 27.26 2.35
C ALA A 374 -3.10 27.35 3.56
N LEU A 375 -2.88 28.33 4.45
CA LEU A 375 -3.74 28.57 5.61
C LEU A 375 -5.18 28.91 5.19
N THR A 376 -5.35 29.78 4.19
CA THR A 376 -6.67 30.15 3.66
C THR A 376 -7.39 28.93 3.08
N ARG A 377 -6.72 28.15 2.23
CA ARG A 377 -7.28 26.93 1.61
C ARG A 377 -7.58 25.83 2.63
N MET A 378 -6.78 25.73 3.69
CA MET A 378 -7.03 24.80 4.80
C MET A 378 -8.33 25.15 5.50
N GLY A 379 -8.56 26.45 5.76
CA GLY A 379 -9.83 26.94 6.30
C GLY A 379 -11.00 26.62 5.38
N SER A 380 -10.89 26.90 4.08
CA SER A 380 -11.94 26.60 3.09
C SER A 380 -12.25 25.10 2.97
N ALA A 381 -11.23 24.24 3.03
CA ALA A 381 -11.42 22.79 3.02
C ALA A 381 -12.18 22.30 4.27
N TYR A 382 -11.81 22.76 5.47
CA TYR A 382 -12.54 22.41 6.70
C TYR A 382 -13.97 22.95 6.71
N TRP A 383 -14.18 24.16 6.17
CA TRP A 383 -15.51 24.75 6.04
C TRP A 383 -16.42 23.89 5.15
N ALA A 384 -15.91 23.49 3.99
CA ALA A 384 -16.64 22.62 3.06
C ALA A 384 -16.96 21.23 3.65
N MET A 385 -16.14 20.75 4.60
CA MET A 385 -16.41 19.53 5.38
C MET A 385 -17.41 19.73 6.54
N GLY A 386 -17.95 20.94 6.73
CA GLY A 386 -18.83 21.28 7.85
C GLY A 386 -18.10 21.50 9.19
N LYS A 387 -16.75 21.45 9.21
CA LYS A 387 -15.93 21.66 10.41
C LYS A 387 -15.62 23.14 10.60
N LYS A 388 -16.66 23.95 10.84
CA LYS A 388 -16.58 25.42 10.90
C LYS A 388 -15.59 25.94 11.94
N ASP A 389 -15.52 25.32 13.13
CA ASP A 389 -14.59 25.74 14.17
C ASP A 389 -13.12 25.63 13.74
N MET A 390 -12.77 24.52 13.08
CA MET A 390 -11.43 24.32 12.53
C MET A 390 -11.14 25.33 11.41
N ALA A 391 -12.11 25.57 10.53
CA ALA A 391 -11.98 26.56 9.46
C ALA A 391 -11.62 27.95 10.02
N ARG A 392 -12.37 28.38 11.05
CA ARG A 392 -12.16 29.65 11.74
C ARG A 392 -10.77 29.73 12.35
N GLN A 393 -10.26 28.67 12.98
CA GLN A 393 -8.92 28.67 13.56
C GLN A 393 -7.83 28.95 12.52
N TYR A 394 -7.92 28.34 11.33
CA TYR A 394 -6.96 28.59 10.25
C TYR A 394 -7.10 30.00 9.65
N TRP A 395 -8.32 30.46 9.42
CA TRP A 395 -8.58 31.82 8.96
C TRP A 395 -8.15 32.91 9.95
N GLN A 396 -8.30 32.67 11.26
CA GLN A 396 -7.76 33.56 12.28
C GLN A 396 -6.23 33.64 12.25
N LYS A 397 -5.52 32.54 11.90
CA LYS A 397 -4.08 32.60 11.67
C LYS A 397 -3.75 33.49 10.47
N VAL A 398 -4.52 33.41 9.39
CA VAL A 398 -4.36 34.32 8.24
C VAL A 398 -4.55 35.76 8.66
N LEU A 399 -5.60 36.10 9.42
CA LEU A 399 -5.84 37.49 9.86
C LEU A 399 -4.79 38.00 10.86
N LYS A 400 -4.11 37.13 11.60
CA LYS A 400 -2.96 37.52 12.43
C LYS A 400 -1.75 37.93 11.58
N LEU A 401 -1.57 37.30 10.42
CA LEU A 401 -0.47 37.58 9.50
C LEU A 401 -0.82 38.73 8.53
N GLU A 402 -2.07 38.76 8.06
CA GLU A 402 -2.63 39.77 7.15
C GLU A 402 -4.00 40.27 7.67
N PRO A 403 -4.02 41.28 8.56
CA PRO A 403 -5.26 41.78 9.18
C PRO A 403 -6.30 42.30 8.19
N ASN A 404 -5.87 42.72 7.00
CA ASN A 404 -6.73 43.30 5.96
C ASN A 404 -7.05 42.32 4.81
N ASN A 405 -6.86 41.01 5.02
CA ASN A 405 -7.14 40.00 3.99
C ASN A 405 -8.66 39.94 3.70
N LYS A 406 -9.09 40.58 2.60
CA LYS A 406 -10.50 40.74 2.23
C LYS A 406 -11.22 39.41 2.05
N GLU A 407 -10.55 38.42 1.47
CA GLU A 407 -11.11 37.09 1.21
C GLU A 407 -11.48 36.39 2.52
N VAL A 408 -10.53 36.34 3.46
CA VAL A 408 -10.77 35.69 4.77
C VAL A 408 -11.78 36.46 5.62
N ILE A 409 -11.75 37.80 5.60
CA ILE A 409 -12.77 38.62 6.27
C ILE A 409 -14.17 38.29 5.73
N GLN A 410 -14.31 38.08 4.42
CA GLN A 410 -15.58 37.70 3.83
C GLN A 410 -16.02 36.30 4.28
N PHE A 411 -15.11 35.32 4.33
CA PHE A 411 -15.44 33.96 4.79
C PHE A 411 -15.96 33.92 6.22
N ILE A 412 -15.35 34.69 7.13
CA ILE A 412 -15.81 34.77 8.53
C ILE A 412 -17.17 35.48 8.64
N LYS A 413 -17.50 36.40 7.74
CA LYS A 413 -18.79 37.13 7.73
C LYS A 413 -19.95 36.34 7.14
N GLN A 414 -19.68 35.30 6.33
CA GLN A 414 -20.70 34.48 5.66
C GLN A 414 -21.20 33.30 6.53
N GLU A 415 -20.76 33.24 7.77
CA GLU A 415 -21.27 32.33 8.80
C GLU A 415 -22.59 32.83 9.41
#